data_AF-A0A0S8IZ65-F1
#
_entry.id   AF-A0A0S8IZ65-F1
#
_cell.length_a   1.000
_cell.length_b   1.000
_cell.length_c   1.000
_cell.angle_alpha   90.00
_cell.angle_beta   90.00
_cell.angle_gamma   90.00
#
_symmetry.space_group_name_H-M   'P 1'
#
loop_
_entity.id
_entity.type
_entity.pdbx_description
1 polymer ?
#
loop_
_entity_poly.entity_id
_entity_poly.type
_entity_poly.pdbx_seq_one_letter_code
_entity_poly.pdbx_strand_id
1 'polypeptide(L)'
;MFKPYFDIRDVFRAPRLALSGKKIMIQFFGLLIGYLGYMVFTYLSYLLSGISLSDVWESYKFLPLVDFTFANWYSWLVFLIGVVFFVFCWLLASAAVGKVTYEQLKGDEFYSAKDSLKFLKKHGQTVLASPLFLIGVAIILILGGIVIGLLGKIPYVGELGLGVFFGVPIFAVALVCVYVIFILVFSFFLAPAIVATTKEDIFEIIVQLFSTIWNQPWRYFLYTGVVLVLAKIGAFVSGYFCYRAVQLINWSCGIFMGIKLVDITDEALSYINFPEWFFGLFTNVFPGIDFRFHLPETGWEGFLSWSESISAFLIGITLILVIFGVLSYALATLSTGQTITYIILRRKKDEENLLERKTEEEEEQEKLEEEEKEQAPEEQETEKNQSKED
;
A
#
# COMPACT_ATOMS: atom_id res chain seq x y z
N MET A 1 -2.30 -1.20 28.08
CA MET A 1 -1.60 0.08 27.83
C MET A 1 -0.29 -0.21 27.10
N PHE A 2 -0.17 0.25 25.85
CA PHE A 2 1.05 0.09 25.07
C PHE A 2 2.16 0.97 25.68
N LYS A 3 3.28 0.36 26.09
CA LYS A 3 4.47 1.11 26.55
C LYS A 3 5.56 0.99 25.48
N PRO A 4 5.78 2.04 24.66
CA PRO A 4 6.82 2.06 23.64
C PRO A 4 8.22 2.11 24.25
N TYR A 5 9.14 1.34 23.67
CA TYR A 5 10.58 1.41 23.95
C TYR A 5 11.29 2.45 23.07
N PHE A 6 10.69 2.84 21.95
CA PHE A 6 11.25 3.72 20.92
C PHE A 6 12.55 3.20 20.30
N ASP A 7 12.55 1.89 20.03
CA ASP A 7 13.64 1.20 19.36
C ASP A 7 13.15 0.02 18.50
N ILE A 8 14.10 -0.76 18.01
CA ILE A 8 13.83 -1.90 17.14
C ILE A 8 12.85 -2.91 17.74
N ARG A 9 12.73 -3.01 19.07
CA ARG A 9 11.81 -3.96 19.72
C ARG A 9 10.34 -3.65 19.40
N ASP A 10 10.01 -2.38 19.22
CA ASP A 10 8.66 -1.98 18.82
C ASP A 10 8.37 -2.34 17.35
N VAL A 11 9.39 -2.30 16.49
CA VAL A 11 9.27 -2.70 15.08
C VAL A 11 8.91 -4.19 14.95
N PHE A 12 9.47 -5.05 15.81
CA PHE A 12 9.12 -6.48 15.85
C PHE A 12 7.66 -6.77 16.22
N ARG A 13 6.95 -5.79 16.79
CA ARG A 13 5.52 -5.93 17.12
C ARG A 13 4.62 -5.69 15.90
N ALA A 14 5.16 -5.18 14.78
CA ALA A 14 4.38 -4.81 13.61
C ALA A 14 3.49 -5.94 13.06
N PRO A 15 3.95 -7.20 12.89
CA PRO A 15 3.08 -8.27 12.38
C PRO A 15 1.89 -8.59 13.29
N ARG A 16 2.12 -8.54 14.61
CA ARG A 16 1.06 -8.77 15.61
C ARG A 16 0.05 -7.63 15.61
N LEU A 17 0.52 -6.38 15.53
CA LEU A 17 -0.35 -5.20 15.47
C LEU A 17 -1.10 -5.10 14.14
N ALA A 18 -0.54 -5.62 13.06
CA ALA A 18 -1.16 -5.68 11.74
C ALA A 18 -2.19 -6.82 11.62
N LEU A 19 -2.10 -7.87 12.45
CA LEU A 19 -3.03 -8.99 12.51
C LEU A 19 -4.37 -8.56 13.16
N SER A 20 -5.03 -7.60 12.53
CA SER A 20 -6.31 -7.06 12.93
C SER A 20 -7.22 -7.05 11.72
N GLY A 21 -8.42 -7.64 11.85
CA GLY A 21 -9.38 -7.74 10.74
C GLY A 21 -9.63 -6.40 10.06
N LYS A 22 -9.75 -5.30 10.83
CA LYS A 22 -9.93 -3.95 10.27
C LYS A 22 -8.78 -3.51 9.37
N LYS A 23 -7.52 -3.73 9.76
CA LYS A 23 -6.34 -3.31 8.98
C LYS A 23 -6.18 -4.14 7.71
N ILE A 24 -6.35 -5.46 7.83
CA ILE A 24 -6.29 -6.37 6.70
C ILE A 24 -7.40 -6.04 5.70
N MET A 25 -8.62 -5.76 6.16
CA MET A 25 -9.75 -5.42 5.29
C MET A 25 -9.58 -4.07 4.56
N ILE A 26 -9.04 -3.05 5.23
CA ILE A 26 -8.72 -1.77 4.58
C ILE A 26 -7.73 -2.00 3.44
N GLN A 27 -6.67 -2.76 3.70
CA GLN A 27 -5.65 -3.07 2.71
C GLN A 27 -6.20 -3.93 1.57
N PHE A 28 -7.08 -4.87 1.89
CA PHE A 28 -7.76 -5.75 0.95
C PHE A 28 -8.63 -4.99 -0.03
N PHE A 29 -9.51 -4.12 0.46
CA PHE A 29 -10.34 -3.32 -0.44
C PHE A 29 -9.51 -2.31 -1.24
N GLY A 30 -8.46 -1.73 -0.65
CA GLY A 30 -7.53 -0.88 -1.38
C GLY A 30 -6.86 -1.60 -2.55
N LEU A 31 -6.35 -2.82 -2.30
CA LEU A 31 -5.77 -3.67 -3.34
C LEU A 31 -6.81 -4.09 -4.38
N LEU A 32 -7.99 -4.54 -3.95
CA LEU A 32 -9.03 -5.02 -4.85
C LEU A 32 -9.53 -3.92 -5.79
N ILE A 33 -9.83 -2.73 -5.26
CA ILE A 33 -10.28 -1.58 -6.06
C ILE A 33 -9.17 -1.15 -7.01
N GLY A 34 -7.94 -0.99 -6.49
CA GLY A 34 -6.79 -0.61 -7.31
C GLY A 34 -6.57 -1.60 -8.45
N TYR A 35 -6.66 -2.90 -8.14
CA TYR A 35 -6.41 -3.97 -9.09
C TYR A 35 -7.50 -4.07 -10.16
N LEU A 36 -8.78 -3.94 -9.79
CA LEU A 36 -9.88 -3.90 -10.76
C LEU A 36 -9.71 -2.71 -11.71
N GLY A 37 -9.32 -1.54 -11.20
CA GLY A 37 -8.98 -0.39 -12.04
C GLY A 37 -7.81 -0.68 -12.97
N TYR A 38 -6.71 -1.21 -12.44
CA TYR A 38 -5.55 -1.64 -13.23
C TYR A 38 -5.93 -2.63 -14.34
N MET A 39 -6.76 -3.62 -14.03
CA MET A 39 -7.22 -4.63 -14.98
C MET A 39 -8.01 -3.97 -16.12
N VAL A 40 -8.97 -3.09 -15.80
CA VAL A 40 -9.77 -2.36 -16.80
C VAL A 40 -8.89 -1.55 -17.74
N PHE A 41 -7.93 -0.78 -17.20
CA PHE A 41 -7.01 0.01 -18.01
C PHE A 41 -6.06 -0.87 -18.85
N THR A 42 -5.60 -1.99 -18.31
CA THR A 42 -4.72 -2.93 -19.03
C THR A 42 -5.45 -3.58 -20.21
N TYR A 43 -6.69 -4.04 -20.01
CA TYR A 43 -7.53 -4.56 -21.09
C TYR A 43 -7.82 -3.49 -22.16
N LEU A 44 -8.07 -2.26 -21.74
CA LEU A 44 -8.24 -1.13 -22.66
C LEU A 44 -6.97 -0.85 -23.47
N SER A 45 -5.79 -0.96 -22.86
CA SER A 45 -4.49 -0.81 -23.55
C SER A 45 -4.24 -1.88 -24.60
N TYR A 46 -4.63 -3.13 -24.34
CA TYR A 46 -4.55 -4.20 -25.35
C TYR A 46 -5.52 -3.97 -26.50
N LEU A 47 -6.76 -3.55 -26.20
CA LEU A 47 -7.75 -3.20 -27.22
C LEU A 47 -7.26 -2.07 -28.13
N LEU A 48 -6.66 -1.03 -27.54
CA LEU A 48 -6.03 0.09 -28.26
C LEU A 48 -4.78 -0.32 -29.06
N SER A 49 -4.17 -1.46 -28.72
CA SER A 49 -3.06 -2.04 -29.47
C SER A 49 -3.54 -2.94 -30.62
N GLY A 50 -4.86 -3.10 -30.81
CA GLY A 50 -5.47 -3.89 -31.87
C GLY A 50 -5.66 -5.38 -31.54
N ILE A 51 -5.47 -5.78 -30.28
CA ILE A 51 -5.68 -7.16 -29.82
C ILE A 51 -7.12 -7.30 -29.32
N SER A 52 -7.83 -8.37 -29.72
CA SER A 52 -9.22 -8.56 -29.32
C SER A 52 -9.32 -8.95 -27.84
N LEU A 53 -10.42 -8.57 -27.17
CA LEU A 53 -10.62 -8.92 -25.75
C LEU A 53 -10.69 -10.44 -25.51
N SER A 54 -11.11 -11.21 -26.52
CA SER A 54 -11.14 -12.68 -26.46
C SER A 54 -9.72 -13.23 -26.37
N ASP A 55 -8.82 -12.75 -27.23
CA ASP A 55 -7.42 -13.21 -27.26
C ASP A 55 -6.69 -12.85 -25.95
N VAL A 56 -6.97 -11.66 -25.41
CA VAL A 56 -6.43 -11.23 -24.10
C VAL A 56 -6.96 -12.13 -22.98
N TRP A 57 -8.25 -12.44 -22.99
CA TRP A 57 -8.87 -13.32 -22.01
C TRP A 57 -8.31 -14.74 -22.06
N GLU A 58 -8.13 -15.32 -23.25
CA GLU A 58 -7.54 -16.64 -23.42
C GLU A 58 -6.09 -16.71 -22.91
N SER A 59 -5.33 -15.63 -23.09
CA SER A 59 -3.91 -15.58 -22.72
C SER A 59 -3.69 -15.30 -21.23
N TYR A 60 -4.42 -14.33 -20.66
CA TYR A 60 -4.12 -13.77 -19.34
C TYR A 60 -5.21 -14.04 -18.28
N LYS A 61 -6.43 -14.35 -18.73
CA LYS A 61 -7.61 -14.61 -17.87
C LYS A 61 -7.75 -13.55 -16.78
N PHE A 62 -7.76 -13.91 -15.50
CA PHE A 62 -7.92 -12.91 -14.46
C PHE A 62 -6.70 -12.02 -14.26
N LEU A 63 -5.48 -12.47 -14.58
CA LEU A 63 -4.23 -11.84 -14.13
C LEU A 63 -3.33 -11.41 -15.30
N PRO A 64 -3.62 -10.27 -15.96
CA PRO A 64 -2.73 -9.70 -16.98
C PRO A 64 -1.52 -9.01 -16.34
N LEU A 65 -0.62 -9.79 -15.72
CA LEU A 65 0.55 -9.30 -14.98
C LEU A 65 1.87 -9.41 -15.75
N VAL A 66 1.87 -10.02 -16.93
CA VAL A 66 3.07 -10.36 -17.71
C VAL A 66 2.89 -10.01 -19.19
N ASP A 67 4.01 -9.95 -19.91
CA ASP A 67 4.07 -9.84 -21.38
C ASP A 67 3.27 -8.65 -21.96
N PHE A 68 3.66 -7.44 -21.52
CA PHE A 68 3.11 -6.18 -22.03
C PHE A 68 3.61 -5.86 -23.45
N THR A 69 2.92 -6.36 -24.47
CA THR A 69 3.24 -6.14 -25.88
C THR A 69 2.35 -5.07 -26.52
N PHE A 70 2.36 -3.85 -25.98
CA PHE A 70 1.58 -2.75 -26.54
C PHE A 70 2.26 -2.17 -27.78
N ALA A 71 1.54 -2.12 -28.90
CA ALA A 71 2.08 -1.65 -30.18
C ALA A 71 2.28 -0.13 -30.22
N ASN A 72 1.42 0.62 -29.53
CA ASN A 72 1.35 2.08 -29.64
C ASN A 72 1.72 2.79 -28.32
N TRP A 73 2.32 3.97 -28.42
CA TRP A 73 2.71 4.77 -27.24
C TRP A 73 1.52 5.21 -26.39
N TYR A 74 0.35 5.45 -27.00
CA TYR A 74 -0.86 5.84 -26.26
C TYR A 74 -1.45 4.66 -25.47
N SER A 75 -1.29 3.42 -25.93
CA SER A 75 -1.64 2.22 -25.17
C SER A 75 -0.78 2.08 -23.92
N TRP A 76 0.51 2.40 -24.03
CA TRP A 76 1.42 2.50 -22.88
C TRP A 76 0.99 3.59 -21.89
N LEU A 77 0.51 4.74 -22.38
CA LEU A 77 -0.01 5.82 -21.52
C LEU A 77 -1.25 5.37 -20.73
N VAL A 78 -2.22 4.73 -21.40
CA VAL A 78 -3.43 4.20 -20.75
C VAL A 78 -3.08 3.14 -19.71
N PHE A 79 -2.10 2.28 -20.00
CA PHE A 79 -1.60 1.28 -19.06
C PHE A 79 -0.96 1.94 -17.83
N LEU A 80 -0.13 2.97 -18.05
CA LEU A 80 0.49 3.73 -16.99
C LEU A 80 -0.54 4.40 -16.08
N ILE A 81 -1.65 4.91 -16.62
CA ILE A 81 -2.77 5.44 -15.82
C ILE A 81 -3.33 4.35 -14.89
N GLY A 82 -3.49 3.12 -15.39
CA GLY A 82 -3.91 1.97 -14.58
C GLY A 82 -2.94 1.64 -13.44
N VAL A 83 -1.63 1.63 -13.73
CA VAL A 83 -0.59 1.41 -12.72
C VAL A 83 -0.59 2.53 -11.67
N VAL A 84 -0.70 3.79 -12.09
CA VAL A 84 -0.76 4.94 -11.17
C VAL A 84 -2.00 4.87 -10.30
N PHE A 85 -3.16 4.51 -10.87
CA PHE A 85 -4.39 4.30 -10.11
C PHE A 85 -4.23 3.22 -9.04
N PHE A 86 -3.62 2.08 -9.38
CA PHE A 86 -3.33 1.02 -8.43
C PHE A 86 -2.44 1.52 -7.28
N VAL A 87 -1.36 2.23 -7.59
CA VAL A 87 -0.44 2.80 -6.59
C VAL A 87 -1.16 3.81 -5.70
N PHE A 88 -2.06 4.64 -6.23
CA PHE A 88 -2.85 5.58 -5.43
C PHE A 88 -3.78 4.87 -4.45
N CYS A 89 -4.50 3.84 -4.90
CA CYS A 89 -5.33 3.03 -4.01
C CYS A 89 -4.50 2.38 -2.90
N TRP A 90 -3.30 1.88 -3.24
CA TRP A 90 -2.38 1.32 -2.27
C TRP A 90 -1.87 2.35 -1.23
N LEU A 91 -1.51 3.56 -1.67
CA LEU A 91 -1.06 4.65 -0.79
C LEU A 91 -2.15 5.09 0.19
N LEU A 92 -3.38 5.26 -0.30
CA LEU A 92 -4.53 5.61 0.54
C LEU A 92 -4.81 4.52 1.58
N ALA A 93 -4.82 3.25 1.17
CA ALA A 93 -4.99 2.14 2.10
C ALA A 93 -3.88 2.10 3.16
N SER A 94 -2.64 2.36 2.75
CA SER A 94 -1.48 2.42 3.66
C SER A 94 -1.60 3.55 4.67
N ALA A 95 -2.09 4.73 4.26
CA ALA A 95 -2.33 5.85 5.17
C ALA A 95 -3.46 5.57 6.15
N ALA A 96 -4.56 4.94 5.71
CA ALA A 96 -5.63 4.52 6.61
C ALA A 96 -5.17 3.47 7.64
N VAL A 97 -4.41 2.45 7.21
CA VAL A 97 -3.82 1.46 8.13
C VAL A 97 -2.83 2.12 9.10
N GLY A 98 -2.04 3.09 8.61
CA GLY A 98 -1.14 3.89 9.44
C GLY A 98 -1.90 4.67 10.51
N LYS A 99 -3.01 5.32 10.14
CA LYS A 99 -3.86 6.07 11.06
C LYS A 99 -4.50 5.18 12.12
N VAL A 100 -5.07 4.04 11.73
CA VAL A 100 -5.59 3.04 12.69
C VAL A 100 -4.50 2.54 13.63
N THR A 101 -3.27 2.38 13.12
CA THR A 101 -2.13 1.97 13.95
C THR A 101 -1.74 3.07 14.93
N TYR A 102 -1.69 4.32 14.50
CA TYR A 102 -1.35 5.45 15.35
C TYR A 102 -2.33 5.58 16.53
N GLU A 103 -3.64 5.54 16.26
CA GLU A 103 -4.66 5.61 17.33
C GLU A 103 -4.59 4.40 18.28
N GLN A 104 -4.35 3.20 17.74
CA GLN A 104 -4.13 2.02 18.57
C GLN A 104 -2.90 2.16 19.49
N LEU A 105 -1.83 2.81 19.02
CA LEU A 105 -0.63 3.04 19.83
C LEU A 105 -0.87 4.10 20.92
N LYS A 106 -1.79 5.05 20.70
CA LYS A 106 -2.24 6.01 21.71
C LYS A 106 -3.16 5.40 22.76
N GLY A 107 -3.86 4.32 22.42
CA GLY A 107 -4.72 3.57 23.35
C GLY A 107 -6.15 3.38 22.87
N ASP A 108 -6.53 3.96 21.72
CA ASP A 108 -7.82 3.72 21.09
C ASP A 108 -7.77 2.42 20.25
N GLU A 109 -8.06 1.30 20.91
CA GLU A 109 -8.18 0.00 20.24
C GLU A 109 -9.44 -0.09 19.35
N PHE A 110 -10.45 0.76 19.58
CA PHE A 110 -11.74 0.72 18.91
C PHE A 110 -11.81 1.57 17.64
N TYR A 111 -10.80 2.40 17.37
CA TYR A 111 -10.70 3.21 16.16
C TYR A 111 -11.08 2.42 14.90
N SER A 112 -12.17 2.82 14.24
CA SER A 112 -12.84 1.99 13.24
C SER A 112 -12.30 2.20 11.83
N ALA A 113 -12.56 1.24 10.94
CA ALA A 113 -12.24 1.42 9.52
C ALA A 113 -13.01 2.59 8.89
N LYS A 114 -14.23 2.89 9.37
CA LYS A 114 -15.02 4.02 8.87
C LYS A 114 -14.40 5.37 9.25
N ASP A 115 -13.84 5.47 10.45
CA ASP A 115 -13.19 6.70 10.90
C ASP A 115 -11.88 6.93 10.13
N SER A 116 -11.13 5.85 9.84
CA SER A 116 -9.97 5.95 8.94
C SER A 116 -10.34 6.44 7.53
N LEU A 117 -11.54 6.11 7.02
CA LEU A 117 -12.03 6.64 5.75
C LEU A 117 -12.44 8.11 5.84
N LYS A 118 -13.01 8.56 6.98
CA LYS A 118 -13.26 9.98 7.21
C LYS A 118 -11.95 10.77 7.23
N PHE A 119 -10.92 10.23 7.88
CA PHE A 119 -9.57 10.78 7.85
C PHE A 119 -9.03 10.90 6.41
N LEU A 120 -9.16 9.85 5.59
CA LEU A 120 -8.75 9.90 4.18
C LEU A 120 -9.54 10.92 3.35
N LYS A 121 -10.81 11.20 3.66
CA LYS A 121 -11.55 12.26 2.96
C LYS A 121 -10.96 13.64 3.23
N LYS A 122 -10.43 13.89 4.44
CA LYS A 122 -9.80 15.16 4.82
C LYS A 122 -8.35 15.26 4.29
N HIS A 123 -7.55 14.20 4.38
CA HIS A 123 -6.10 14.25 4.10
C HIS A 123 -5.60 13.36 2.95
N GLY A 124 -6.48 12.65 2.26
CA GLY A 124 -6.11 11.71 1.19
C GLY A 124 -5.41 12.39 0.02
N GLN A 125 -5.80 13.64 -0.32
CA GLN A 125 -5.10 14.41 -1.34
C GLN A 125 -3.63 14.64 -0.96
N THR A 126 -3.35 14.93 0.32
CA THR A 126 -2.00 15.15 0.83
C THR A 126 -1.14 13.88 0.74
N VAL A 127 -1.73 12.71 1.04
CA VAL A 127 -1.06 11.40 0.86
C VAL A 127 -0.61 11.22 -0.59
N LEU A 128 -1.51 11.47 -1.55
CA LEU A 128 -1.22 11.26 -2.98
C LEU A 128 -0.32 12.34 -3.57
N ALA A 129 -0.46 13.58 -3.11
CA ALA A 129 0.30 14.71 -3.63
C ALA A 129 1.77 14.67 -3.23
N SER A 130 2.12 14.02 -2.11
CA SER A 130 3.51 14.01 -1.62
C SER A 130 4.50 13.31 -2.56
N PRO A 131 4.29 12.08 -3.08
CA PRO A 131 5.20 11.50 -4.07
C PRO A 131 5.10 12.23 -5.42
N LEU A 132 3.91 12.71 -5.81
CA LEU A 132 3.71 13.46 -7.05
C LEU A 132 4.49 14.77 -7.09
N PHE A 133 4.58 15.48 -5.97
CA PHE A 133 5.38 16.68 -5.87
C PHE A 133 6.86 16.38 -6.08
N LEU A 134 7.39 15.31 -5.47
CA LEU A 134 8.77 14.87 -5.68
C LEU A 134 9.04 14.48 -7.14
N ILE A 135 8.09 13.81 -7.80
CA ILE A 135 8.14 13.53 -9.24
C ILE A 135 8.21 14.84 -10.04
N GLY A 136 7.35 15.81 -9.73
CA GLY A 136 7.34 17.12 -10.39
C GLY A 136 8.67 17.87 -10.24
N VAL A 137 9.23 17.90 -9.03
CA VAL A 137 10.55 18.49 -8.77
C VAL A 137 11.64 17.76 -9.58
N ALA A 138 11.65 16.43 -9.58
CA ALA A 138 12.63 15.65 -10.36
C ALA A 138 12.53 15.95 -11.86
N ILE A 139 11.31 16.01 -12.42
CA ILE A 139 11.08 16.36 -13.83
C ILE A 139 11.60 17.76 -14.14
N ILE A 140 11.31 18.76 -13.31
CA ILE A 140 11.78 20.14 -13.52
C ILE A 140 13.32 20.20 -13.52
N LEU A 141 13.97 19.50 -12.60
CA LEU A 141 15.43 19.45 -12.54
C LEU A 141 16.04 18.77 -13.78
N ILE A 142 15.44 17.66 -14.25
CA ILE A 142 15.87 16.96 -15.47
C ILE A 142 15.67 17.85 -16.70
N LEU A 143 14.51 18.51 -16.82
CA LEU A 143 14.24 19.46 -17.92
C LEU A 143 15.24 20.61 -17.91
N GLY A 144 15.58 21.16 -16.74
CA GLY A 144 16.65 22.15 -16.59
C GLY A 144 18.00 21.64 -17.11
N GLY A 145 18.35 20.40 -16.78
CA GLY A 145 19.55 19.72 -17.31
C GLY A 145 19.54 19.57 -18.83
N ILE A 146 18.38 19.23 -19.43
CA ILE A 146 18.22 19.15 -20.88
C ILE A 146 18.42 20.52 -21.55
N VAL A 147 17.86 21.59 -20.97
CA VAL A 147 18.05 22.96 -21.46
C VAL A 147 19.52 23.37 -21.39
N ILE A 148 20.22 23.07 -20.30
CA ILE A 148 21.66 23.31 -20.17
C ILE A 148 22.44 22.52 -21.24
N GLY A 149 22.06 21.26 -21.50
CA GLY A 149 22.65 20.44 -22.56
C GLY A 149 22.45 21.04 -23.96
N LEU A 150 21.27 21.63 -24.22
CA LEU A 150 21.01 22.36 -25.48
C LEU A 150 21.89 23.60 -25.61
N LEU A 151 22.10 24.36 -24.54
CA LEU A 151 23.02 25.51 -24.52
C LEU A 151 24.48 25.05 -24.73
N GLY A 152 24.85 23.89 -24.18
CA GLY A 152 26.16 23.28 -24.37
C GLY A 152 26.48 22.89 -25.82
N LYS A 153 25.47 22.75 -26.68
CA LYS A 153 25.64 22.44 -28.12
C LYS A 153 26.21 23.61 -28.94
N ILE A 154 26.21 24.83 -28.41
CA ILE A 154 26.71 26.02 -29.11
C ILE A 154 28.24 25.92 -29.23
N PRO A 155 28.82 25.94 -30.45
CA PRO A 155 30.27 25.78 -30.63
C PRO A 155 31.05 26.90 -29.94
N TYR A 156 32.21 26.54 -29.40
CA TYR A 156 33.11 27.40 -28.59
C TYR A 156 32.50 27.89 -27.27
N VAL A 157 31.40 28.64 -27.30
CA VAL A 157 30.81 29.29 -26.11
C VAL A 157 30.08 28.30 -25.21
N GLY A 158 29.30 27.38 -25.80
CA GLY A 158 28.54 26.38 -25.05
C GLY A 158 29.43 25.33 -24.42
N GLU A 159 30.43 24.85 -25.15
CA GLU A 159 31.42 23.87 -24.66
C GLU A 159 32.24 24.41 -23.48
N LEU A 160 32.79 25.63 -23.62
CA LEU A 160 33.54 26.28 -22.54
C LEU A 160 32.64 26.63 -21.36
N GLY A 161 31.43 27.13 -21.62
CA GLY A 161 30.44 27.42 -20.59
C GLY A 161 30.10 26.18 -19.78
N LEU A 162 29.79 25.07 -20.45
CA LEU A 162 29.53 23.80 -19.79
C LEU A 162 30.75 23.36 -18.97
N GLY A 163 31.97 23.41 -19.52
CA GLY A 163 33.19 23.07 -18.78
C GLY A 163 33.40 23.89 -17.50
N VAL A 164 33.18 25.21 -17.56
CA VAL A 164 33.34 26.11 -16.41
C VAL A 164 32.23 25.88 -15.36
N PHE A 165 30.98 25.72 -15.81
CA PHE A 165 29.83 25.55 -14.91
C PHE A 165 29.60 24.09 -14.47
N PHE A 166 30.33 23.12 -15.04
CA PHE A 166 30.18 21.70 -14.73
C PHE A 166 30.40 21.42 -13.24
N GLY A 167 31.53 21.91 -12.71
CA GLY A 167 32.02 21.51 -11.39
C GLY A 167 31.14 21.96 -10.22
N VAL A 168 30.59 23.18 -10.25
CA VAL A 168 29.86 23.72 -9.10
C VAL A 168 28.35 23.74 -9.34
N PRO A 169 27.75 24.60 -10.18
CA PRO A 169 26.30 24.68 -10.27
C PRO A 169 25.66 23.45 -10.92
N ILE A 170 26.22 22.92 -12.02
CA ILE A 170 25.60 21.80 -12.74
C ILE A 170 25.71 20.51 -11.90
N PHE A 171 26.89 20.22 -11.38
CA PHE A 171 27.10 19.04 -10.53
C PHE A 171 26.27 19.10 -9.24
N ALA A 172 26.20 20.25 -8.57
CA ALA A 172 25.39 20.39 -7.36
C ALA A 172 23.90 20.17 -7.63
N VAL A 173 23.36 20.75 -8.71
CA VAL A 173 21.94 20.55 -9.10
C VAL A 173 21.68 19.10 -9.48
N ALA A 174 22.62 18.44 -10.19
CA ALA A 174 22.51 17.03 -10.52
C ALA A 174 22.52 16.14 -9.26
N LEU A 175 23.38 16.44 -8.28
CA LEU A 175 23.42 15.73 -7.00
C LEU A 175 22.09 15.85 -6.25
N VAL A 176 21.53 17.07 -6.20
CA VAL A 176 20.19 17.30 -5.62
C VAL A 176 19.13 16.49 -6.37
N CYS A 177 19.17 16.45 -7.71
CA CYS A 177 18.23 15.64 -8.50
C CYS A 177 18.31 14.15 -8.17
N VAL A 178 19.53 13.59 -8.11
CA VAL A 178 19.75 12.19 -7.71
C VAL A 178 19.19 11.93 -6.31
N TYR A 179 19.40 12.86 -5.38
CA TYR A 179 18.89 12.74 -4.02
C TYR A 179 17.36 12.83 -3.94
N VAL A 180 16.73 13.70 -4.73
CA VAL A 180 15.26 13.77 -4.85
C VAL A 180 14.69 12.46 -5.39
N ILE A 181 15.30 11.88 -6.43
CA ILE A 181 14.90 10.58 -6.99
C ILE A 181 15.07 9.46 -5.96
N PHE A 182 16.16 9.48 -5.20
CA PHE A 182 16.39 8.54 -4.11
C PHE A 182 15.28 8.62 -3.04
N ILE A 183 14.93 9.83 -2.59
CA ILE A 183 13.86 10.04 -1.60
C ILE A 183 12.49 9.65 -2.16
N LEU A 184 12.23 9.92 -3.45
CA LEU A 184 10.98 9.56 -4.10
C LEU A 184 10.65 8.08 -3.94
N VAL A 185 11.63 7.18 -4.07
CA VAL A 185 11.43 5.73 -3.88
C VAL A 185 10.91 5.42 -2.47
N PHE A 186 11.47 6.07 -1.44
CA PHE A 186 11.07 5.86 -0.06
C PHE A 186 9.78 6.60 0.33
N SER A 187 9.41 7.65 -0.41
CA SER A 187 8.19 8.41 -0.17
C SER A 187 6.93 7.54 -0.27
N PHE A 188 6.92 6.53 -1.16
CA PHE A 188 5.79 5.60 -1.28
C PHE A 188 5.51 4.79 0.01
N PHE A 189 6.53 4.60 0.85
CA PHE A 189 6.39 3.86 2.11
C PHE A 189 6.23 4.78 3.31
N LEU A 190 7.02 5.87 3.36
CA LEU A 190 7.10 6.73 4.53
C LEU A 190 6.06 7.86 4.51
N ALA A 191 5.64 8.36 3.34
CA ALA A 191 4.69 9.47 3.29
C ALA A 191 3.30 9.11 3.86
N PRO A 192 2.72 7.92 3.59
CA PRO A 192 1.49 7.50 4.24
C PRO A 192 1.61 7.46 5.78
N ALA A 193 2.77 7.08 6.31
CA ALA A 193 3.03 7.03 7.74
C ALA A 193 3.18 8.43 8.37
N ILE A 194 3.82 9.36 7.67
CA ILE A 194 3.93 10.77 8.11
C ILE A 194 2.54 11.40 8.15
N VAL A 195 1.78 11.32 7.05
CA VAL A 195 0.45 11.93 6.96
C VAL A 195 -0.49 11.39 8.04
N ALA A 196 -0.44 10.08 8.27
CA ALA A 196 -1.25 9.41 9.29
C ALA A 196 -1.00 9.91 10.72
N THR A 197 0.19 10.46 11.00
CA THR A 197 0.63 10.79 12.36
C THR A 197 0.76 12.29 12.61
N THR A 198 1.20 13.09 11.62
CA THR A 198 1.39 14.53 11.81
C THR A 198 0.26 15.38 11.24
N LYS A 199 -0.49 14.87 10.24
CA LYS A 199 -1.59 15.56 9.55
C LYS A 199 -1.22 16.94 8.98
N GLU A 200 0.04 17.15 8.63
CA GLU A 200 0.55 18.43 8.14
C GLU A 200 0.36 18.61 6.63
N ASP A 201 0.63 19.81 6.14
CA ASP A 201 0.59 20.16 4.72
C ASP A 201 1.66 19.43 3.89
N ILE A 202 1.47 19.41 2.57
CA ILE A 202 2.35 18.73 1.60
C ILE A 202 3.82 19.15 1.79
N PHE A 203 4.07 20.44 2.00
CA PHE A 203 5.42 20.97 2.18
C PHE A 203 6.09 20.39 3.43
N GLU A 204 5.38 20.37 4.55
CA GLU A 204 5.90 19.85 5.82
C GLU A 204 6.18 18.34 5.74
N ILE A 205 5.31 17.58 5.07
CA ILE A 205 5.53 16.15 4.82
C ILE A 205 6.81 15.92 4.03
N ILE A 206 7.07 16.76 3.02
CA ILE A 206 8.31 16.67 2.23
C ILE A 206 9.51 17.00 3.10
N VAL A 207 9.49 18.11 3.84
CA VAL A 207 10.56 18.47 4.79
C VAL A 207 10.83 17.31 5.74
N GLN A 208 9.77 16.65 6.20
CA GLN A 208 9.87 15.53 7.11
C GLN A 208 10.40 14.26 6.46
N LEU A 209 10.05 13.96 5.20
CA LEU A 209 10.67 12.88 4.42
C LEU A 209 12.18 13.08 4.32
N PHE A 210 12.61 14.27 3.87
CA PHE A 210 14.02 14.63 3.74
C PHE A 210 14.74 14.52 5.09
N SER A 211 14.18 15.14 6.12
CA SER A 211 14.78 15.21 7.44
C SER A 211 14.86 13.83 8.12
N THR A 212 13.84 12.99 7.97
CA THR A 212 13.83 11.62 8.54
C THR A 212 14.88 10.74 7.88
N ILE A 213 14.98 10.76 6.55
CA ILE A 213 15.95 9.95 5.80
C ILE A 213 17.38 10.46 6.05
N TRP A 214 17.59 11.78 6.12
CA TRP A 214 18.91 12.37 6.28
C TRP A 214 19.48 12.28 7.69
N ASN A 215 18.66 12.55 8.72
CA ASN A 215 19.16 12.61 10.09
C ASN A 215 19.33 11.23 10.72
N GLN A 216 18.58 10.21 10.26
CA GLN A 216 18.68 8.84 10.78
C GLN A 216 18.65 7.75 9.69
N PRO A 217 19.51 7.83 8.65
CA PRO A 217 19.45 6.94 7.49
C PRO A 217 19.62 5.48 7.90
N TRP A 218 20.65 5.16 8.71
CA TRP A 218 20.93 3.80 9.15
C TRP A 218 19.74 3.18 9.89
N ARG A 219 19.10 3.93 10.79
CA ARG A 219 17.95 3.41 11.56
C ARG A 219 16.73 3.25 10.66
N TYR A 220 16.46 4.21 9.77
CA TYR A 220 15.37 4.09 8.82
C TYR A 220 15.51 2.86 7.93
N PHE A 221 16.69 2.64 7.32
CA PHE A 221 16.92 1.51 6.43
C PHE A 221 16.95 0.17 7.17
N LEU A 222 17.55 0.10 8.36
CA LEU A 222 17.49 -1.12 9.17
C LEU A 222 16.06 -1.46 9.60
N TYR A 223 15.32 -0.48 10.12
CA TYR A 223 13.96 -0.73 10.60
C TYR A 223 13.04 -1.10 9.45
N THR A 224 13.12 -0.38 8.31
CA THR A 224 12.39 -0.73 7.10
C THR A 224 12.77 -2.12 6.58
N GLY A 225 14.06 -2.47 6.57
CA GLY A 225 14.52 -3.81 6.20
C GLY A 225 13.95 -4.91 7.10
N VAL A 226 13.93 -4.69 8.41
CA VAL A 226 13.31 -5.61 9.38
C VAL A 226 11.81 -5.72 9.14
N VAL A 227 11.10 -4.61 8.91
CA VAL A 227 9.66 -4.63 8.60
C VAL A 227 9.40 -5.43 7.32
N LEU A 228 10.21 -5.29 6.28
CA LEU A 228 10.06 -6.05 5.03
C LEU A 228 10.25 -7.56 5.27
N VAL A 229 11.27 -7.95 6.04
CA VAL A 229 11.49 -9.35 6.42
C VAL A 229 10.30 -9.89 7.23
N LEU A 230 9.80 -9.11 8.18
CA LEU A 230 8.66 -9.50 9.01
C LEU A 230 7.36 -9.60 8.20
N ALA A 231 7.11 -8.67 7.28
CA ALA A 231 5.97 -8.71 6.36
C ALA A 231 6.04 -9.94 5.44
N LYS A 232 7.23 -10.26 4.93
CA LYS A 232 7.50 -11.45 4.11
C LYS A 232 7.25 -12.75 4.89
N ILE A 233 7.76 -12.87 6.10
CA ILE A 233 7.51 -14.03 6.98
C ILE A 233 6.02 -14.14 7.30
N GLY A 234 5.37 -13.01 7.61
CA GLY A 234 3.93 -12.97 7.85
C GLY A 234 3.11 -13.41 6.64
N ALA A 235 3.48 -12.98 5.43
CA ALA A 235 2.86 -13.40 4.18
C ALA A 235 3.02 -14.90 3.96
N PHE A 236 4.21 -15.45 4.19
CA PHE A 236 4.48 -16.88 4.07
C PHE A 236 3.63 -17.71 5.04
N VAL A 237 3.59 -17.33 6.33
CA VAL A 237 2.78 -18.03 7.34
C VAL A 237 1.29 -17.96 6.99
N SER A 238 0.79 -16.78 6.62
CA SER A 238 -0.61 -16.60 6.21
C SER A 238 -0.95 -17.43 4.96
N GLY A 239 -0.08 -17.37 3.93
CA GLY A 239 -0.20 -18.17 2.72
C GLY A 239 -0.21 -19.67 2.99
N TYR A 240 0.63 -20.15 3.91
CA TYR A 240 0.65 -21.55 4.34
C TYR A 240 -0.71 -21.98 4.94
N PHE A 241 -1.28 -21.20 5.85
CA PHE A 241 -2.58 -21.51 6.44
C PHE A 241 -3.70 -21.48 5.39
N CYS A 242 -3.70 -20.50 4.48
CA CYS A 242 -4.65 -20.46 3.37
C CYS A 242 -4.54 -21.68 2.47
N TYR A 243 -3.33 -22.10 2.12
CA TYR A 243 -3.10 -23.31 1.32
C TYR A 243 -3.57 -24.58 2.04
N ARG A 244 -3.24 -24.75 3.33
CA ARG A 244 -3.73 -25.88 4.13
C ARG A 244 -5.25 -25.88 4.25
N ALA A 245 -5.88 -24.72 4.33
CA ALA A 245 -7.34 -24.61 4.30
C ALA A 245 -7.93 -25.10 2.97
N VAL A 246 -7.34 -24.72 1.83
CA VAL A 246 -7.78 -25.21 0.50
C VAL A 246 -7.57 -26.73 0.39
N GLN A 247 -6.44 -27.26 0.86
CA GLN A 247 -6.22 -28.72 0.89
C GLN A 247 -7.24 -29.45 1.77
N LEU A 248 -7.58 -28.89 2.94
CA LEU A 248 -8.58 -29.46 3.83
C LEU A 248 -9.97 -29.45 3.17
N ILE A 249 -10.32 -28.38 2.45
CA ILE A 249 -11.56 -28.30 1.66
C ILE A 249 -11.56 -29.39 0.59
N ASN A 250 -10.49 -29.51 -0.20
CA ASN A 250 -10.38 -30.52 -1.25
C ASN A 250 -10.43 -31.94 -0.71
N TRP A 251 -9.78 -32.21 0.43
CA TRP A 251 -9.85 -33.50 1.07
C TRP A 251 -11.25 -33.80 1.61
N SER A 252 -11.84 -32.89 2.39
CA SER A 252 -13.14 -33.11 3.04
C SER A 252 -14.29 -33.20 2.03
N CYS A 253 -14.39 -32.27 1.08
CA CYS A 253 -15.38 -32.32 0.01
C CYS A 253 -15.09 -33.48 -0.98
N GLY A 254 -13.81 -33.82 -1.19
CA GLY A 254 -13.37 -34.89 -2.07
C GLY A 254 -13.80 -36.29 -1.63
N ILE A 255 -14.06 -36.51 -0.33
CA ILE A 255 -14.62 -37.78 0.19
C ILE A 255 -15.91 -38.17 -0.55
N PHE A 256 -16.74 -37.18 -0.89
CA PHE A 256 -18.01 -37.41 -1.59
C PHE A 256 -17.96 -37.06 -3.08
N MET A 257 -17.36 -35.93 -3.44
CA MET A 257 -17.31 -35.47 -4.84
C MET A 257 -16.32 -36.27 -5.71
N GLY A 258 -15.29 -36.87 -5.11
CA GLY A 258 -14.28 -37.66 -5.82
C GLY A 258 -13.58 -36.86 -6.93
N ILE A 259 -13.46 -37.49 -8.11
CA ILE A 259 -12.71 -36.94 -9.26
C ILE A 259 -13.26 -35.60 -9.75
N LYS A 260 -14.58 -35.37 -9.63
CA LYS A 260 -15.22 -34.13 -10.10
C LYS A 260 -14.66 -32.89 -9.42
N LEU A 261 -14.33 -32.98 -8.13
CA LEU A 261 -13.75 -31.85 -7.41
C LEU A 261 -12.32 -31.57 -7.86
N VAL A 262 -11.58 -32.60 -8.25
CA VAL A 262 -10.24 -32.47 -8.81
C VAL A 262 -10.33 -31.72 -10.13
N ASP A 263 -11.19 -32.17 -11.05
CA ASP A 263 -11.36 -31.55 -12.37
C ASP A 263 -11.80 -30.06 -12.25
N ILE A 264 -12.73 -29.75 -11.36
CA ILE A 264 -13.16 -28.37 -11.08
C ILE A 264 -12.01 -27.53 -10.51
N THR A 265 -11.21 -28.08 -9.61
CA THR A 265 -10.10 -27.36 -8.98
C THR A 265 -8.98 -27.09 -9.97
N ASP A 266 -8.66 -28.05 -10.83
CA ASP A 266 -7.63 -27.92 -11.86
C ASP A 266 -8.03 -26.83 -12.87
N GLU A 267 -9.30 -26.80 -13.31
CA GLU A 267 -9.78 -25.71 -14.16
C GLU A 267 -9.83 -24.37 -13.41
N ALA A 268 -10.17 -24.36 -12.11
CA ALA A 268 -10.12 -23.13 -11.31
C ALA A 268 -8.71 -22.54 -11.24
N LEU A 269 -7.68 -23.39 -11.14
CA LEU A 269 -6.28 -22.99 -11.16
C LEU A 269 -5.83 -22.52 -12.55
N SER A 270 -6.43 -23.06 -13.61
CA SER A 270 -6.16 -22.62 -15.00
C SER A 270 -6.51 -21.15 -15.21
N TYR A 271 -7.43 -20.57 -14.42
CA TYR A 271 -7.76 -19.14 -14.43
C TYR A 271 -6.71 -18.23 -13.79
N ILE A 272 -5.75 -18.81 -13.09
CA ILE A 272 -4.78 -18.10 -12.25
C ILE A 272 -3.38 -18.29 -12.85
N ASN A 273 -3.02 -17.41 -13.78
CA ASN A 273 -1.69 -17.42 -14.40
C ASN A 273 -0.76 -16.44 -13.68
N PHE A 274 -0.03 -16.91 -12.66
CA PHE A 274 1.02 -16.10 -12.03
C PHE A 274 2.37 -16.36 -12.67
N PRO A 275 3.18 -15.30 -12.88
CA PRO A 275 4.59 -15.53 -13.12
C PRO A 275 5.23 -16.21 -11.90
N GLU A 276 6.16 -17.13 -12.16
CA GLU A 276 6.84 -17.89 -11.10
C GLU A 276 7.48 -17.00 -10.03
N TRP A 277 8.04 -15.84 -10.44
CA TRP A 277 8.65 -14.90 -9.51
C TRP A 277 7.65 -14.32 -8.51
N PHE A 278 6.39 -14.09 -8.92
CA PHE A 278 5.34 -13.58 -8.06
C PHE A 278 4.83 -14.66 -7.12
N PHE A 279 4.65 -15.88 -7.61
CA PHE A 279 4.28 -17.01 -6.78
C PHE A 279 5.34 -17.32 -5.70
N GLY A 280 6.62 -17.18 -6.04
CA GLY A 280 7.74 -17.26 -5.10
C GLY A 280 7.69 -16.22 -3.97
N LEU A 281 6.95 -15.11 -4.12
CA LEU A 281 6.77 -14.13 -3.05
C LEU A 281 5.94 -14.67 -1.87
N PHE A 282 5.13 -15.70 -2.06
CA PHE A 282 4.29 -16.26 -0.99
C PHE A 282 4.75 -17.63 -0.53
N THR A 283 5.38 -18.38 -1.43
CA THR A 283 5.77 -19.77 -1.19
C THR A 283 7.20 -19.91 -0.71
N ASN A 284 8.08 -18.93 -1.00
CA ASN A 284 9.49 -19.02 -0.63
C ASN A 284 9.85 -17.96 0.41
N VAL A 285 10.54 -18.36 1.48
CA VAL A 285 10.99 -17.43 2.53
C VAL A 285 12.25 -16.68 2.08
N PHE A 286 13.17 -17.39 1.42
CA PHE A 286 14.44 -16.86 0.92
C PHE A 286 14.68 -17.28 -0.53
N PRO A 287 15.38 -16.47 -1.35
CA PRO A 287 15.83 -16.89 -2.68
C PRO A 287 16.65 -18.19 -2.58
N GLY A 288 16.30 -19.19 -3.40
CA GLY A 288 17.00 -20.48 -3.44
C GLY A 288 16.54 -21.53 -2.41
N ILE A 289 15.63 -21.21 -1.50
CA ILE A 289 14.97 -22.20 -0.62
C ILE A 289 13.50 -22.29 -1.04
N ASP A 290 13.15 -23.43 -1.63
CA ASP A 290 11.85 -23.65 -2.26
C ASP A 290 10.92 -24.41 -1.30
N PHE A 291 9.97 -23.70 -0.70
CA PHE A 291 8.88 -24.31 0.07
C PHE A 291 7.59 -24.28 -0.78
N ARG A 292 7.71 -24.67 -2.06
CA ARG A 292 6.56 -24.77 -2.95
C ARG A 292 5.51 -25.67 -2.31
N PHE A 293 4.36 -25.06 -2.06
CA PHE A 293 3.15 -25.79 -1.83
C PHE A 293 2.73 -26.35 -3.19
N HIS A 294 2.69 -27.67 -3.34
CA HIS A 294 2.23 -28.30 -4.57
C HIS A 294 0.77 -27.90 -4.80
N LEU A 295 0.54 -26.88 -5.64
CA LEU A 295 -0.75 -26.77 -6.31
C LEU A 295 -0.86 -27.99 -7.24
N PRO A 296 -2.04 -28.62 -7.36
CA PRO A 296 -2.27 -29.64 -8.37
C PRO A 296 -1.71 -29.16 -9.71
N GLU A 297 -0.92 -30.01 -10.38
CA GLU A 297 -0.40 -29.68 -11.71
C GLU A 297 -1.59 -29.51 -12.67
N THR A 298 -1.65 -28.38 -13.36
CA THR A 298 -2.63 -28.14 -14.42
C THR A 298 -2.41 -29.17 -15.53
N GLY A 299 -3.29 -30.16 -15.65
CA GLY A 299 -3.04 -31.30 -16.53
C GLY A 299 -4.27 -31.94 -17.15
N TRP A 300 -5.43 -31.27 -17.14
CA TRP A 300 -6.67 -31.89 -17.63
C TRP A 300 -7.25 -31.15 -18.84
N GLU A 301 -7.39 -31.89 -19.94
CA GLU A 301 -7.98 -31.48 -21.22
C GLU A 301 -9.39 -32.09 -21.43
N GLY A 302 -10.13 -32.37 -20.36
CA GLY A 302 -11.47 -32.95 -20.46
C GLY A 302 -12.59 -31.90 -20.54
N PHE A 303 -13.76 -32.32 -21.01
CA PHE A 303 -14.94 -31.46 -21.07
C PHE A 303 -15.66 -31.45 -19.72
N LEU A 304 -15.71 -30.27 -19.07
CA LEU A 304 -16.58 -30.02 -17.91
C LEU A 304 -18.03 -29.89 -18.38
N SER A 305 -18.96 -30.31 -17.53
CA SER A 305 -20.35 -29.90 -17.69
C SER A 305 -20.49 -28.40 -17.43
N TRP A 306 -21.51 -27.76 -18.01
CA TRP A 306 -21.74 -26.31 -17.86
C TRP A 306 -21.77 -25.85 -16.39
N SER A 307 -22.30 -26.67 -15.47
CA SER A 307 -22.32 -26.40 -14.03
C SER A 307 -20.95 -26.51 -13.38
N GLU A 308 -20.10 -27.43 -13.84
CA GLU A 308 -18.74 -27.63 -13.33
C GLU A 308 -17.83 -26.48 -13.79
N SER A 309 -17.97 -25.99 -15.03
CA SER A 309 -17.26 -24.79 -15.52
C SER A 309 -17.61 -23.53 -14.73
N ILE A 310 -18.89 -23.31 -14.43
CA ILE A 310 -19.31 -22.16 -13.59
C ILE A 310 -18.72 -22.29 -12.18
N SER A 311 -18.69 -23.50 -11.63
CA SER A 311 -18.11 -23.76 -10.31
C SER A 311 -16.60 -23.48 -10.29
N ALA A 312 -15.88 -23.92 -11.33
CA ALA A 312 -14.45 -23.66 -11.49
C ALA A 312 -14.15 -22.16 -11.57
N PHE A 313 -14.94 -21.41 -12.34
CA PHE A 313 -14.82 -19.95 -12.42
C PHE A 313 -15.03 -19.25 -11.06
N LEU A 314 -16.06 -19.63 -10.29
CA LEU A 314 -16.32 -19.07 -8.97
C LEU A 314 -15.22 -19.42 -7.95
N ILE A 315 -14.68 -20.64 -8.01
CA ILE A 315 -13.55 -21.05 -7.17
C ILE A 315 -12.30 -20.27 -7.57
N GLY A 316 -12.04 -20.06 -8.86
CA GLY A 316 -10.94 -19.24 -9.36
C GLY A 316 -10.98 -17.81 -8.79
N ILE A 317 -12.14 -17.15 -8.83
CA ILE A 317 -12.35 -15.84 -8.18
C ILE A 317 -12.01 -15.90 -6.69
N THR A 318 -12.53 -16.92 -5.99
CA THR A 318 -12.32 -17.08 -4.55
C THR A 318 -10.83 -17.23 -4.21
N LEU A 319 -10.09 -18.03 -4.98
CA LEU A 319 -8.65 -18.23 -4.80
C LEU A 319 -7.87 -16.93 -5.03
N ILE A 320 -8.25 -16.08 -5.99
CA ILE A 320 -7.65 -14.76 -6.17
C ILE A 320 -7.91 -13.86 -4.96
N LEU A 321 -9.13 -13.86 -4.42
CA LEU A 321 -9.44 -13.12 -3.20
C LEU A 321 -8.63 -13.64 -2.00
N VAL A 322 -8.41 -14.94 -1.88
CA VAL A 322 -7.53 -15.51 -0.84
C VAL A 322 -6.11 -14.99 -0.98
N ILE A 323 -5.55 -14.96 -2.19
CA ILE A 323 -4.20 -14.43 -2.46
C ILE A 323 -4.14 -12.94 -2.13
N PHE A 324 -5.16 -12.17 -2.48
CA PHE A 324 -5.26 -10.76 -2.12
C PHE A 324 -5.34 -10.59 -0.60
N GLY A 325 -6.00 -11.49 0.12
CA GLY A 325 -6.01 -11.52 1.58
C GLY A 325 -4.61 -11.70 2.19
N VAL A 326 -3.81 -12.63 1.63
CA VAL A 326 -2.41 -12.84 2.06
C VAL A 326 -1.56 -11.60 1.78
N LEU A 327 -1.66 -11.02 0.59
CA LEU A 327 -1.00 -9.76 0.22
C LEU A 327 -1.40 -8.60 1.13
N SER A 328 -2.67 -8.53 1.47
CA SER A 328 -3.22 -7.48 2.34
C SER A 328 -2.61 -7.55 3.73
N TYR A 329 -2.41 -8.74 4.27
CA TYR A 329 -1.73 -8.90 5.55
C TYR A 329 -0.25 -8.45 5.48
N ALA A 330 0.45 -8.79 4.41
CA ALA A 330 1.84 -8.37 4.20
C ALA A 330 1.95 -6.84 4.13
N LEU A 331 1.11 -6.20 3.32
CA LEU A 331 1.09 -4.75 3.17
C LEU A 331 0.58 -4.04 4.42
N ALA A 332 -0.39 -4.60 5.15
CA ALA A 332 -0.81 -4.05 6.44
C ALA A 332 0.34 -4.09 7.48
N THR A 333 1.15 -5.15 7.46
CA THR A 333 2.37 -5.26 8.28
C THR A 333 3.39 -4.21 7.89
N LEU A 334 3.57 -3.98 6.59
CA LEU A 334 4.45 -2.94 6.08
C LEU A 334 4.01 -1.55 6.53
N SER A 335 2.74 -1.19 6.32
CA SER A 335 2.19 0.11 6.72
C SER A 335 2.25 0.33 8.23
N THR A 336 1.87 -0.68 9.02
CA THR A 336 1.98 -0.65 10.49
C THR A 336 3.43 -0.47 10.94
N GLY A 337 4.37 -1.20 10.33
CA GLY A 337 5.79 -1.12 10.63
C GLY A 337 6.41 0.22 10.25
N GLN A 338 6.00 0.81 9.13
CA GLN A 338 6.43 2.15 8.72
C GLN A 338 5.90 3.23 9.66
N THR A 339 4.65 3.14 10.12
CA THR A 339 4.10 4.05 11.15
C THR A 339 4.89 3.97 12.45
N ILE A 340 5.16 2.76 12.95
CA ILE A 340 5.98 2.56 14.17
C ILE A 340 7.39 3.12 13.95
N THR A 341 8.01 2.80 12.81
CA THR A 341 9.34 3.30 12.44
C THR A 341 9.37 4.82 12.44
N TYR A 342 8.40 5.47 11.81
CA TYR A 342 8.32 6.92 11.77
C TYR A 342 8.18 7.55 13.16
N ILE A 343 7.31 7.03 14.02
CA ILE A 343 7.14 7.51 15.41
C ILE A 343 8.44 7.40 16.19
N ILE A 344 9.17 6.28 16.04
CA ILE A 344 10.47 6.08 16.68
C ILE A 344 11.50 7.11 16.20
N LEU A 345 11.57 7.32 14.89
CA LEU A 345 12.53 8.25 14.30
C LEU A 345 12.20 9.69 14.65
N ARG A 346 10.92 10.08 14.68
CA ARG A 346 10.48 11.41 15.12
C ARG A 346 10.94 11.69 16.54
N ARG A 347 10.68 10.78 17.49
CA ARG A 347 11.15 10.93 18.87
C ARG A 347 12.67 11.05 18.97
N LYS A 348 13.42 10.32 18.15
CA LYS A 348 14.88 10.33 18.22
C LYS A 348 15.52 11.53 17.51
N LYS A 349 14.81 12.14 16.57
CA LYS A 349 15.33 13.23 15.73
C LYS A 349 14.93 14.59 16.28
N ASP A 350 13.66 14.72 16.68
CA ASP A 350 13.04 15.99 17.09
C ASP A 350 12.69 16.01 18.59
N GLU A 351 13.05 14.95 19.35
CA GLU A 351 12.70 14.77 20.77
C GLU A 351 11.19 14.79 21.07
N GLU A 352 10.36 14.83 20.04
CA GLU A 352 8.90 14.90 20.12
C GLU A 352 8.28 13.51 20.19
N ASN A 353 7.48 13.26 21.24
CA ASN A 353 6.66 12.06 21.32
C ASN A 353 5.29 12.29 20.67
N LEU A 354 5.13 11.85 19.43
CA LEU A 354 3.86 11.97 18.71
C LEU A 354 2.68 11.33 19.46
N LEU A 355 2.90 10.29 20.26
CA LEU A 355 1.82 9.62 20.99
C LEU A 355 1.20 10.48 22.10
N GLU A 356 1.88 11.53 22.55
CA GLU A 356 1.39 12.48 23.55
C GLU A 356 0.63 13.66 22.93
N ARG A 357 0.73 13.84 21.61
CA ARG A 357 0.03 14.92 20.90
C ARG A 357 -1.46 14.63 20.85
N LYS A 358 -2.30 15.57 21.27
CA LYS A 358 -3.76 15.46 21.14
C LYS A 358 -4.15 15.30 19.67
N THR A 359 -5.04 14.35 19.38
CA THR A 359 -5.55 14.15 18.02
C THR A 359 -6.73 15.09 17.78
N GLU A 360 -6.94 15.60 16.56
CA GLU A 360 -8.19 16.33 16.24
C GLU A 360 -9.47 15.57 16.62
N GLU A 361 -9.47 14.24 16.62
CA GLU A 361 -10.63 13.44 17.03
C GLU A 361 -10.83 13.48 18.55
N GLU A 362 -9.75 13.58 19.33
CA GLU A 362 -9.79 13.83 20.77
C GLU A 362 -10.22 15.29 21.04
N GLU A 363 -9.76 16.25 20.22
CA GLU A 363 -10.19 17.65 20.31
C GLU A 363 -11.65 17.85 19.88
N GLU A 364 -12.11 17.15 18.85
CA GLU A 364 -13.52 17.12 18.42
C GLU A 364 -14.38 16.47 19.51
N GLN A 365 -13.92 15.38 20.15
CA GLN A 365 -14.61 14.79 21.30
C GLN A 365 -14.64 15.72 22.51
N GLU A 366 -13.53 16.38 22.86
CA GLU A 366 -13.49 17.36 23.95
C GLU A 366 -14.44 18.52 23.68
N LYS A 367 -14.50 19.04 22.44
CA LYS A 367 -15.46 20.09 22.05
C LYS A 367 -16.90 19.63 22.15
N LEU A 368 -17.22 18.42 21.69
CA LEU A 368 -18.57 17.86 21.82
C LEU A 368 -18.95 17.65 23.29
N GLU A 369 -18.01 17.19 24.13
CA GLU A 369 -18.24 17.08 25.57
C GLU A 369 -18.39 18.45 26.25
N GLU A 370 -17.66 19.48 25.80
CA GLU A 370 -17.81 20.85 26.26
C GLU A 370 -19.17 21.42 25.84
N GLU A 371 -19.62 21.20 24.60
CA GLU A 371 -20.95 21.58 24.12
C GLU A 371 -22.07 20.85 24.88
N GLU A 372 -21.92 19.56 25.20
CA GLU A 372 -22.88 18.82 26.05
C GLU A 372 -22.89 19.35 27.50
N LYS A 373 -21.73 19.72 28.06
CA LYS A 373 -21.63 20.30 29.41
C LYS A 373 -22.14 21.73 29.48
N GLU A 374 -22.08 22.49 28.40
CA GLU A 374 -22.67 23.84 28.27
C GLU A 374 -24.18 23.82 28.05
N GLN A 375 -24.75 22.72 27.53
CA GLN A 375 -26.20 22.53 27.39
C GLN A 375 -26.86 21.97 28.66
N ALA A 376 -26.12 21.21 29.48
CA ALA A 376 -26.59 20.69 30.77
C ALA A 376 -26.95 21.72 31.89
N PRO A 377 -26.48 22.98 31.93
CA PRO A 377 -26.86 23.93 32.98
C PRO A 377 -28.31 24.43 32.87
N GLU A 378 -28.92 24.40 31.68
CA GLU A 378 -30.30 24.89 31.49
C GLU A 378 -31.38 23.96 32.04
N GLU A 379 -31.13 22.64 32.15
CA GLU A 379 -32.13 21.71 32.70
C GLU A 379 -32.21 21.78 34.23
N GLN A 380 -31.14 22.12 34.94
CA GLN A 380 -31.15 22.19 36.42
C GLN A 380 -31.73 23.50 37.00
N GLU A 381 -31.75 24.60 36.24
CA GLU A 381 -32.46 25.82 36.66
C GLU A 381 -33.98 25.71 36.44
N THR A 382 -34.42 24.88 35.49
CA THR A 382 -35.84 24.69 35.19
C THR A 382 -36.56 23.87 36.27
N GLU A 383 -35.93 22.84 36.85
CA GLU A 383 -36.51 22.08 37.98
C GLU A 383 -36.49 22.87 39.31
N LYS A 384 -35.50 23.75 39.53
CA LYS A 384 -35.43 24.55 40.77
C LYS A 384 -36.47 25.66 40.83
N ASN A 385 -36.91 26.18 39.69
CA ASN A 385 -38.01 27.15 39.63
C ASN A 385 -39.40 26.49 39.74
N GLN A 386 -39.55 25.21 39.35
CA GLN A 386 -40.80 24.48 39.55
C GLN A 386 -41.03 24.02 41.01
N SER A 387 -39.97 23.78 41.79
CA SER A 387 -40.08 23.39 43.20
C SER A 387 -40.32 24.53 44.21
N LYS A 388 -40.39 25.79 43.73
CA LYS A 388 -40.68 26.97 44.58
C LYS A 388 -42.10 27.52 44.41
N GLU A 389 -42.91 26.93 43.54
CA GLU A 389 -44.30 27.34 43.30
C GLU A 389 -45.37 26.35 43.85
N ASP A 390 -44.96 25.30 44.57
CA ASP A 390 -45.89 24.40 45.29
C ASP A 390 -45.96 24.66 46.81
#